data_AF-A0ABD3MDG1-F1
#
_entry.id   AF-A0ABD3MDG1-F1
#
_cell.length_a   1.000
_cell.length_b   1.000
_cell.length_c   1.000
_cell.angle_alpha   90.00
_cell.angle_beta   90.00
_cell.angle_gamma   90.00
#
_symmetry.space_group_name_H-M   'P 1'
#
loop_
_entity.id
_entity.type
_entity.pdbx_description
1 polymer ?
#
loop_
_entity_poly.entity_id
_entity_poly.type
_entity_poly.pdbx_seq_one_letter_code
_entity_poly.pdbx_strand_id
1 'polypeptide(L)'
;MGSVELSKAETAPTFMYAMPLGSDRIFFEETSLVARPALSFMECKERCMTRLEHLGITVIDVEEEEYCYIPMGGPLPAKDQRVVGYGGAAAMVHPSTGYTLCRTMMGAGSAARAIREELKDRSGWNPDRAAARAYDAIWSPSNIAQRNFAVFGGEYLMGQDIVGLRGFFGGFFKLPLAMWGGFLAGWPGLPYNENHEGWWSRLVFGITFVSKLPPSVAFDMLGSIIAYSITEGVPLPQSVTPFFGMPAGYEYKEKHMAVGDVAAKAEARKMIEDSKVEEIVPVDFEESRVLVG
;
A
#
# COMPACT_ATOMS: atom_id res chain seq x y z
N MET A 1 4.83 27.71 -24.95
CA MET A 1 5.29 26.70 -23.98
C MET A 1 4.55 26.77 -22.65
N GLY A 2 4.38 27.94 -22.01
CA GLY A 2 3.77 28.02 -20.67
C GLY A 2 2.32 27.52 -20.51
N SER A 3 1.48 27.55 -21.55
CA SER A 3 0.07 27.14 -21.43
C SER A 3 -0.13 25.62 -21.33
N VAL A 4 0.72 24.83 -21.99
CA VAL A 4 0.64 23.35 -21.94
C VAL A 4 1.15 22.85 -20.59
N GLU A 5 2.29 23.35 -20.12
CA GLU A 5 2.85 22.99 -18.82
C GLU A 5 1.94 23.41 -17.66
N LEU A 6 1.28 24.57 -17.77
CA LEU A 6 0.29 25.00 -16.79
C LEU A 6 -0.91 24.05 -16.75
N SER A 7 -1.47 23.68 -17.91
CA SER A 7 -2.57 22.72 -17.99
C SER A 7 -2.17 21.35 -17.43
N LYS A 8 -0.96 20.88 -17.74
CA LYS A 8 -0.36 19.66 -17.18
C LYS A 8 -0.26 19.70 -15.65
N ALA A 9 0.16 20.83 -15.09
CA ALA A 9 0.28 21.02 -13.63
C ALA A 9 -1.06 21.16 -12.91
N GLU A 10 -2.07 21.75 -13.56
CA GLU A 10 -3.42 21.91 -13.01
C GLU A 10 -4.21 20.58 -13.02
N THR A 11 -4.02 19.76 -14.06
CA THR A 11 -4.79 18.51 -14.25
C THR A 11 -4.15 17.29 -13.58
N ALA A 12 -2.82 17.22 -13.54
CA ALA A 12 -2.10 16.06 -13.03
C ALA A 12 -0.78 16.52 -12.40
N PRO A 13 -0.82 17.16 -11.21
CA PRO A 13 0.37 17.69 -10.56
C PRO A 13 1.40 16.60 -10.23
N THR A 14 2.67 16.90 -10.48
CA THR A 14 3.83 16.06 -10.16
C THR A 14 4.83 16.83 -9.31
N PHE A 15 5.71 16.10 -8.63
CA PHE A 15 6.80 16.65 -7.85
C PHE A 15 8.07 15.83 -8.05
N MET A 16 9.22 16.37 -7.65
CA MET A 16 10.51 15.74 -7.83
C MET A 16 11.16 15.43 -6.48
N TYR A 17 11.56 14.18 -6.27
CA TYR A 17 12.57 13.85 -5.27
C TYR A 17 13.95 14.17 -5.83
N ALA A 18 14.81 14.76 -5.00
CA ALA A 18 16.20 15.02 -5.31
C ALA A 18 17.05 14.52 -4.14
N MET A 19 17.84 13.47 -4.36
CA MET A 19 18.67 12.85 -3.34
C MET A 19 20.15 12.93 -3.76
N PRO A 20 20.97 13.77 -3.10
CA PRO A 20 22.41 13.83 -3.36
C PRO A 20 23.09 12.50 -3.00
N LEU A 21 23.89 11.96 -3.91
CA LEU A 21 24.65 10.70 -3.77
C LEU A 21 26.17 10.93 -3.68
N GLY A 22 26.60 12.19 -3.69
CA GLY A 22 28.01 12.57 -3.68
C GLY A 22 28.17 14.04 -4.05
N SER A 23 29.38 14.40 -4.53
CA SER A 23 29.73 15.75 -4.94
C SER A 23 28.92 16.25 -6.15
N ASP A 24 28.77 15.40 -7.15
CA ASP A 24 28.28 15.72 -8.50
C ASP A 24 27.24 14.71 -8.99
N ARG A 25 26.80 13.81 -8.11
CA ARG A 25 25.80 12.78 -8.39
C ARG A 25 24.55 13.02 -7.59
N ILE A 26 23.42 13.06 -8.26
CA ILE A 26 22.11 13.30 -7.67
C ILE A 26 21.11 12.35 -8.32
N PHE A 27 20.33 11.65 -7.50
CA PHE A 27 19.16 10.91 -7.95
C PHE A 27 17.96 11.87 -8.06
N PHE A 28 17.38 11.98 -9.25
CA PHE A 28 16.17 12.74 -9.50
C PHE A 28 15.03 11.81 -9.90
N GLU A 29 13.89 11.93 -9.22
CA GLU A 29 12.70 11.15 -9.51
C GLU A 29 11.51 12.10 -9.62
N GLU A 30 11.01 12.32 -10.84
CA GLU A 30 9.73 13.00 -11.06
C GLU A 30 8.59 12.00 -10.90
N THR A 31 7.66 12.29 -10.00
CA THR A 31 6.62 11.38 -9.58
C THR A 31 5.27 12.08 -9.40
N SER A 32 4.19 11.35 -9.64
CA SER A 32 2.84 11.74 -9.21
C SER A 32 2.54 11.05 -7.89
N LEU A 33 2.04 11.79 -6.90
CA LEU A 33 1.80 11.23 -5.56
C LEU A 33 0.81 10.07 -5.57
N VAL A 34 -0.33 10.28 -6.23
CA VAL A 34 -1.41 9.31 -6.39
C VAL A 34 -2.23 9.74 -7.61
N ALA A 35 -2.51 8.79 -8.51
CA ALA A 35 -3.24 9.07 -9.74
C ALA A 35 -4.00 7.81 -10.21
N ARG A 36 -5.17 8.03 -10.84
CA ARG A 36 -5.98 6.97 -11.48
C ARG A 36 -6.58 7.53 -12.79
N PRO A 37 -6.10 7.10 -13.98
CA PRO A 37 -4.97 6.18 -14.22
C PRO A 37 -3.62 6.79 -13.83
N ALA A 38 -2.59 5.95 -13.74
CA ALA A 38 -1.22 6.41 -13.48
C ALA A 38 -0.69 7.28 -14.62
N LEU A 39 0.16 8.25 -14.30
CA LEU A 39 0.90 9.02 -15.31
C LEU A 39 1.89 8.10 -16.03
N SER A 40 2.11 8.37 -17.32
CA SER A 40 3.07 7.59 -18.09
C SER A 40 4.50 7.96 -17.69
N PHE A 41 5.41 6.98 -17.77
CA PHE A 41 6.82 7.23 -17.49
C PHE A 41 7.43 8.28 -18.44
N MET A 42 6.96 8.33 -19.69
CA MET A 42 7.40 9.35 -20.65
C MET A 42 6.99 10.76 -20.21
N GLU A 43 5.74 10.94 -19.75
CA GLU A 43 5.27 12.23 -19.22
C GLU A 43 6.10 12.65 -17.99
N CYS A 44 6.38 11.73 -17.06
CA CYS A 44 7.26 12.01 -15.92
C CYS A 44 8.67 12.39 -16.36
N LYS A 45 9.25 11.69 -17.34
CA LYS A 45 10.59 11.98 -17.88
C LYS A 45 10.67 13.35 -18.54
N GLU A 46 9.69 13.72 -19.37
CA GLU A 46 9.61 15.04 -20.00
C GLU A 46 9.52 16.15 -18.95
N ARG A 47 8.68 15.96 -17.93
CA ARG A 47 8.53 16.93 -16.83
C ARG A 47 9.78 17.01 -15.96
N CYS A 48 10.46 15.90 -15.71
CA CYS A 48 11.75 15.84 -15.03
C CYS A 48 12.77 16.74 -15.76
N MET A 49 12.98 16.51 -17.05
CA MET A 49 13.95 17.27 -17.85
C MET A 49 13.57 18.76 -17.93
N THR A 50 12.29 19.07 -18.13
CA THR A 50 11.79 20.46 -18.13
C THR A 50 12.05 21.15 -16.80
N ARG A 51 11.87 20.44 -15.67
CA ARG A 51 12.15 20.97 -14.33
C ARG A 51 13.64 21.20 -14.11
N LEU A 52 14.49 20.27 -14.53
CA LEU A 52 15.95 20.41 -14.41
C LEU A 52 16.46 21.60 -15.23
N GLU A 53 15.99 21.77 -16.46
CA GLU A 53 16.30 22.93 -17.30
C GLU A 53 15.86 24.24 -16.63
N HIS A 54 14.64 24.29 -16.09
CA HIS A 54 14.13 25.45 -15.36
C HIS A 54 14.97 25.80 -14.13
N LEU A 55 15.51 24.78 -13.43
CA LEU A 55 16.39 24.95 -12.28
C LEU A 55 17.85 25.27 -12.67
N GLY A 56 18.16 25.35 -13.97
CA GLY A 56 19.52 25.58 -14.46
C GLY A 56 20.46 24.39 -14.24
N ILE A 57 19.92 23.18 -14.05
CA ILE A 57 20.69 21.96 -13.84
C ILE A 57 21.00 21.35 -15.21
N THR A 58 22.30 21.23 -15.53
CA THR A 58 22.76 20.56 -16.75
C THR A 58 23.15 19.13 -16.42
N VAL A 59 22.44 18.16 -16.99
CA VAL A 59 22.77 16.74 -16.87
C VAL A 59 23.95 16.42 -17.81
N ILE A 60 25.08 16.01 -17.23
CA ILE A 60 26.30 15.69 -17.99
C ILE A 60 26.35 14.22 -18.44
N ASP A 61 25.79 13.33 -17.63
CA ASP A 61 25.74 11.88 -17.86
C ASP A 61 24.58 11.29 -17.04
N VAL A 62 24.05 10.15 -17.48
CA VAL A 62 22.99 9.40 -16.78
C VAL A 62 23.53 8.00 -16.48
N GLU A 63 23.85 7.74 -15.22
CA GLU A 63 24.39 6.45 -14.78
C GLU A 63 23.34 5.34 -14.86
N GLU A 64 22.13 5.60 -14.36
CA GLU A 64 21.04 4.63 -14.27
C GLU A 64 19.67 5.31 -14.47
N GLU A 65 18.70 4.55 -14.97
CA GLU A 65 17.30 4.94 -15.08
C GLU A 65 16.40 3.83 -14.51
N GLU A 66 15.52 4.20 -13.58
CA GLU A 66 14.58 3.28 -12.93
C GLU A 66 13.13 3.68 -13.21
N TYR A 67 12.28 2.68 -13.40
CA TYR A 67 10.84 2.86 -13.54
C TYR A 67 10.12 2.28 -12.32
N CYS A 68 9.56 3.16 -11.49
CA CYS A 68 8.88 2.77 -10.26
C CYS A 68 7.36 2.92 -10.41
N TYR A 69 6.63 1.84 -10.10
CA TYR A 69 5.18 1.86 -9.99
C TYR A 69 4.76 1.23 -8.66
N ILE A 70 4.02 2.00 -7.85
CA ILE A 70 3.57 1.58 -6.53
C ILE A 70 2.05 1.43 -6.54
N PRO A 71 1.50 0.20 -6.36
CA PRO A 71 0.06 0.03 -6.26
C PRO A 71 -0.45 0.56 -4.91
N MET A 72 -1.19 1.68 -4.97
CA MET A 72 -1.73 2.39 -3.82
C MET A 72 -3.17 1.97 -3.53
N GLY A 73 -3.50 1.69 -2.26
CA GLY A 73 -4.91 1.56 -1.82
C GLY A 73 -5.71 0.36 -2.35
N GLY A 74 -5.09 -0.54 -3.13
CA GLY A 74 -5.72 -1.74 -3.72
C GLY A 74 -6.37 -2.69 -2.69
N PRO A 75 -7.19 -3.66 -3.16
CA PRO A 75 -8.01 -4.48 -2.28
C PRO A 75 -7.19 -5.25 -1.25
N LEU A 76 -7.75 -5.42 -0.07
CA LEU A 76 -7.20 -6.34 0.93
C LEU A 76 -7.27 -7.79 0.42
N PRO A 77 -6.39 -8.69 0.88
CA PRO A 77 -6.43 -10.10 0.49
C PRO A 77 -7.82 -10.72 0.70
N ALA A 78 -8.24 -11.56 -0.24
CA ALA A 78 -9.50 -12.30 -0.12
C ALA A 78 -9.53 -13.13 1.18
N LYS A 79 -10.63 -13.08 1.92
CA LYS A 79 -10.75 -13.72 3.25
C LYS A 79 -10.86 -15.25 3.18
N ASP A 80 -11.13 -15.78 2.00
CA ASP A 80 -11.37 -17.19 1.73
C ASP A 80 -10.23 -17.86 0.97
N GLN A 81 -9.06 -17.22 0.83
CA GLN A 81 -7.90 -17.85 0.19
C GLN A 81 -6.94 -18.51 1.20
N ARG A 82 -6.22 -19.54 0.74
CA ARG A 82 -5.17 -20.22 1.51
C ARG A 82 -3.75 -19.68 1.26
N VAL A 83 -3.56 -18.99 0.14
CA VAL A 83 -2.27 -18.37 -0.18
C VAL A 83 -2.13 -17.12 0.68
N VAL A 84 -1.05 -17.05 1.47
CA VAL A 84 -0.77 -15.88 2.31
C VAL A 84 0.20 -14.98 1.57
N GLY A 85 -0.35 -13.97 0.88
CA GLY A 85 0.44 -12.85 0.40
C GLY A 85 1.07 -12.10 1.57
N TYR A 86 2.21 -11.45 1.32
CA TYR A 86 2.91 -10.67 2.33
C TYR A 86 3.46 -9.38 1.74
N GLY A 87 3.55 -8.33 2.55
CA GLY A 87 4.04 -7.03 2.11
C GLY A 87 3.13 -6.36 1.08
N GLY A 88 3.69 -5.91 -0.05
CA GLY A 88 2.93 -5.29 -1.13
C GLY A 88 1.82 -6.21 -1.67
N ALA A 89 2.07 -7.51 -1.77
CA ALA A 89 1.09 -8.51 -2.19
C ALA A 89 -0.08 -8.68 -1.19
N ALA A 90 0.09 -8.20 0.05
CA ALA A 90 -0.94 -8.16 1.07
C ALA A 90 -1.50 -6.74 1.29
N ALA A 91 -1.32 -5.81 0.35
CA ALA A 91 -1.76 -4.41 0.46
C ALA A 91 -1.16 -3.66 1.67
N MET A 92 0.03 -4.05 2.15
CA MET A 92 0.72 -3.37 3.26
C MET A 92 1.41 -2.07 2.83
N VAL A 93 1.19 -1.62 1.60
CA VAL A 93 1.57 -0.29 1.11
C VAL A 93 0.72 0.77 1.80
N HIS A 94 1.35 1.84 2.30
CA HIS A 94 0.61 2.95 2.88
C HIS A 94 -0.17 3.66 1.77
N PRO A 95 -1.52 3.69 1.83
CA PRO A 95 -2.34 4.00 0.67
C PRO A 95 -2.29 5.46 0.21
N SER A 96 -1.69 6.36 0.99
CA SER A 96 -1.50 7.78 0.62
C SER A 96 -0.04 8.18 0.37
N THR A 97 0.95 7.32 0.67
CA THR A 97 2.39 7.68 0.59
C THR A 97 3.27 6.67 -0.12
N GLY A 98 2.83 5.43 -0.30
CA GLY A 98 3.64 4.36 -0.91
C GLY A 98 4.58 3.65 0.06
N TYR A 99 4.68 4.11 1.31
CA TYR A 99 5.61 3.52 2.28
C TYR A 99 5.22 2.09 2.66
N THR A 100 6.20 1.19 2.58
CA THR A 100 5.99 -0.26 2.76
C THR A 100 7.02 -0.88 3.71
N LEU A 101 8.32 -0.63 3.48
CA LEU A 101 9.41 -1.38 4.09
C LEU A 101 9.30 -1.54 5.62
N CYS A 102 9.12 -0.44 6.36
CA CYS A 102 9.01 -0.52 7.82
C CYS A 102 7.74 -1.24 8.27
N ARG A 103 6.62 -1.07 7.55
CA ARG A 103 5.34 -1.74 7.84
C ARG A 103 5.47 -3.26 7.66
N THR A 104 6.14 -3.68 6.60
CA THR A 104 6.39 -5.10 6.33
C THR A 104 7.37 -5.69 7.34
N MET A 105 8.45 -5.00 7.68
CA MET A 105 9.38 -5.50 8.71
C MET A 105 8.68 -5.66 10.08
N MET A 106 7.87 -4.68 10.49
CA MET A 106 7.16 -4.74 11.77
C MET A 106 6.08 -5.81 11.83
N GLY A 107 5.36 -6.04 10.73
CA GLY A 107 4.32 -7.08 10.67
C GLY A 107 4.86 -8.52 10.67
N ALA A 108 6.14 -8.72 10.34
CA ALA A 108 6.67 -10.04 10.00
C ALA A 108 6.64 -11.01 11.17
N GLY A 109 7.00 -10.53 12.37
CA GLY A 109 7.02 -11.36 13.57
C GLY A 109 5.64 -11.87 13.97
N SER A 110 4.61 -11.03 13.88
CA SER A 110 3.23 -11.40 14.21
C SER A 110 2.65 -12.40 13.22
N ALA A 111 2.86 -12.17 11.92
CA ALA A 111 2.43 -13.10 10.87
C ALA A 111 3.12 -14.46 11.00
N ALA A 112 4.45 -14.48 11.13
CA ALA A 112 5.23 -15.71 11.30
C ALA A 112 4.86 -16.48 12.57
N ARG A 113 4.59 -15.77 13.67
CA ARG A 113 4.12 -16.38 14.93
C ARG A 113 2.77 -17.07 14.74
N ALA A 114 1.80 -16.39 14.11
CA ALA A 114 0.47 -16.93 13.86
C ALA A 114 0.54 -18.21 13.00
N ILE A 115 1.34 -18.18 11.92
CA ILE A 115 1.57 -19.35 11.06
C ILE A 115 2.20 -20.49 11.87
N ARG A 116 3.28 -20.22 12.61
CA ARG A 116 3.97 -21.23 13.41
C ARG A 116 3.06 -21.90 14.43
N GLU A 117 2.19 -21.13 15.10
CA GLU A 117 1.26 -21.66 16.11
C GLU A 117 0.24 -22.63 15.51
N GLU A 118 -0.30 -22.32 14.33
CA GLU A 118 -1.22 -23.21 13.62
C GLU A 118 -0.53 -24.48 13.11
N LEU A 119 0.75 -24.40 12.77
CA LEU A 119 1.56 -25.54 12.31
C LEU A 119 2.11 -26.42 13.45
N LYS A 120 1.87 -26.09 14.73
CA LYS A 120 2.35 -26.93 15.85
C LYS A 120 1.70 -28.31 15.87
N ASP A 121 0.43 -28.40 15.50
CA ASP A 121 -0.28 -29.69 15.36
C ASP A 121 0.06 -30.31 14.01
N ARG A 122 1.14 -31.09 13.97
CA ARG A 122 1.61 -31.76 12.75
C ARG A 122 0.64 -32.81 12.21
N SER A 123 -0.29 -33.31 13.04
CA SER A 123 -1.24 -34.36 12.69
C SER A 123 -2.58 -33.85 12.18
N GLY A 124 -2.95 -32.60 12.47
CA GLY A 124 -4.30 -32.09 12.22
C GLY A 124 -4.41 -30.60 11.94
N TRP A 125 -3.32 -29.92 11.54
CA TRP A 125 -3.39 -28.49 11.23
C TRP A 125 -4.38 -28.18 10.10
N ASN A 126 -5.05 -27.03 10.24
CA ASN A 126 -6.05 -26.58 9.28
C ASN A 126 -5.46 -25.44 8.42
N PRO A 127 -5.25 -25.64 7.11
CA PRO A 127 -4.63 -24.63 6.24
C PRO A 127 -5.49 -23.39 6.03
N ASP A 128 -6.82 -23.51 6.02
CA ASP A 128 -7.70 -22.34 5.93
C ASP A 128 -7.60 -21.50 7.22
N ARG A 129 -7.55 -22.16 8.38
CA ARG A 129 -7.38 -21.46 9.67
C ARG A 129 -6.00 -20.83 9.78
N ALA A 130 -4.95 -21.50 9.30
CA ALA A 130 -3.59 -20.94 9.25
C ALA A 130 -3.52 -19.66 8.40
N ALA A 131 -4.11 -19.67 7.21
CA ALA A 131 -4.14 -18.49 6.33
C ALA A 131 -4.98 -17.35 6.94
N ALA A 132 -6.16 -17.65 7.46
CA ALA A 132 -7.02 -16.69 8.14
C ALA A 132 -6.30 -16.02 9.33
N ARG A 133 -5.63 -16.81 10.19
CA ARG A 133 -4.86 -16.31 11.34
C ARG A 133 -3.64 -15.48 10.93
N ALA A 134 -2.95 -15.86 9.85
CA ALA A 134 -1.85 -15.09 9.31
C ALA A 134 -2.31 -13.72 8.80
N TYR A 135 -3.43 -13.68 8.05
CA TYR A 135 -4.00 -12.41 7.60
C TYR A 135 -4.58 -11.59 8.74
N ASP A 136 -5.19 -12.20 9.76
CA ASP A 136 -5.70 -11.48 10.94
C ASP A 136 -4.57 -10.81 11.74
N ALA A 137 -3.40 -11.45 11.79
CA ALA A 137 -2.20 -10.87 12.41
C ALA A 137 -1.65 -9.65 11.63
N ILE A 138 -1.91 -9.55 10.32
CA ILE A 138 -1.51 -8.43 9.47
C ILE A 138 -2.61 -7.35 9.45
N TRP A 139 -3.84 -7.78 9.18
CA TRP A 139 -5.05 -6.98 8.97
C TRP A 139 -6.10 -7.28 10.03
N SER A 140 -5.72 -7.05 11.28
CA SER A 140 -6.69 -7.01 12.37
C SER A 140 -7.75 -5.93 12.07
N PRO A 141 -8.95 -6.02 12.67
CA PRO A 141 -9.98 -5.00 12.52
C PRO A 141 -9.48 -3.56 12.76
N SER A 142 -8.58 -3.36 13.75
CA SER A 142 -7.96 -2.06 14.01
C SER A 142 -7.03 -1.60 12.90
N ASN A 143 -6.22 -2.50 12.33
CA ASN A 143 -5.31 -2.18 11.24
C ASN A 143 -6.07 -1.85 9.96
N ILE A 144 -7.17 -2.57 9.70
CA ILE A 144 -8.08 -2.27 8.57
C ILE A 144 -8.71 -0.88 8.77
N ALA A 145 -9.17 -0.54 9.98
CA ALA A 145 -9.71 0.79 10.26
C ALA A 145 -8.66 1.89 10.05
N GLN A 146 -7.43 1.71 10.56
CA GLN A 146 -6.36 2.67 10.33
C GLN A 146 -6.01 2.80 8.83
N ARG A 147 -5.98 1.68 8.09
CA ARG A 147 -5.79 1.70 6.63
C ARG A 147 -6.90 2.48 5.93
N ASN A 148 -8.16 2.23 6.27
CA ASN A 148 -9.30 2.89 5.63
C ASN A 148 -9.28 4.41 5.85
N PHE A 149 -8.83 4.87 7.02
CA PHE A 149 -8.55 6.28 7.26
C PHE A 149 -7.51 6.85 6.28
N ALA A 150 -6.40 6.14 6.06
CA ALA A 150 -5.36 6.56 5.13
C ALA A 150 -5.80 6.45 3.65
N VAL A 151 -6.68 5.50 3.30
CA VAL A 151 -7.25 5.40 1.94
C VAL A 151 -8.00 6.67 1.59
N PHE A 152 -8.83 7.19 2.49
CA PHE A 152 -9.50 8.48 2.27
C PHE A 152 -8.49 9.60 1.98
N GLY A 153 -7.38 9.66 2.71
CA GLY A 153 -6.32 10.65 2.44
C GLY A 153 -5.77 10.55 1.00
N GLY A 154 -5.60 9.33 0.48
CA GLY A 154 -5.17 9.11 -0.90
C GLY A 154 -6.23 9.51 -1.93
N GLU A 155 -7.50 9.17 -1.70
CA GLU A 155 -8.61 9.57 -2.58
C GLU A 155 -8.81 11.09 -2.58
N TYR A 156 -8.66 11.76 -1.44
CA TYR A 156 -8.68 13.22 -1.35
C TYR A 156 -7.57 13.83 -2.21
N LEU A 157 -6.32 13.40 -2.02
CA LEU A 157 -5.15 13.90 -2.73
C LEU A 157 -5.26 13.73 -4.26
N MET A 158 -5.86 12.64 -4.72
CA MET A 158 -6.06 12.36 -6.14
C MET A 158 -6.98 13.37 -6.83
N GLY A 159 -7.90 13.98 -6.08
CA GLY A 159 -8.84 14.98 -6.60
C GLY A 159 -8.34 16.42 -6.58
N GLN A 160 -7.12 16.68 -6.07
CA GLN A 160 -6.61 18.04 -5.87
C GLN A 160 -5.79 18.54 -7.05
N ASP A 161 -5.96 19.82 -7.38
CA ASP A 161 -5.05 20.56 -8.24
C ASP A 161 -3.78 21.00 -7.48
N ILE A 162 -2.89 21.72 -8.16
CA ILE A 162 -1.64 22.22 -7.55
C ILE A 162 -1.87 23.18 -6.37
N VAL A 163 -2.96 23.95 -6.35
CA VAL A 163 -3.27 24.89 -5.27
C VAL A 163 -3.77 24.13 -4.05
N GLY A 164 -4.69 23.18 -4.26
CA GLY A 164 -5.19 22.26 -3.24
C GLY A 164 -4.08 21.45 -2.62
N LEU A 165 -3.21 20.82 -3.42
CA LEU A 165 -2.07 20.03 -2.93
C LEU A 165 -1.09 20.87 -2.10
N ARG A 166 -0.72 22.06 -2.56
CA ARG A 166 0.16 22.97 -1.81
C ARG A 166 -0.47 23.37 -0.48
N GLY A 167 -1.76 23.65 -0.46
CA GLY A 167 -2.49 23.98 0.77
C GLY A 167 -2.60 22.79 1.72
N PHE A 168 -2.86 21.58 1.20
CA PHE A 168 -2.86 20.33 1.94
C PHE A 168 -1.52 20.10 2.63
N PHE A 169 -0.42 20.05 1.87
CA PHE A 169 0.91 19.81 2.41
C PHE A 169 1.36 20.93 3.34
N GLY A 170 1.04 22.19 3.01
CA GLY A 170 1.31 23.33 3.86
C GLY A 170 0.59 23.26 5.21
N GLY A 171 -0.61 22.68 5.28
CA GLY A 171 -1.29 22.39 6.55
C GLY A 171 -0.74 21.14 7.24
N PHE A 172 -0.44 20.10 6.48
CA PHE A 172 0.02 18.80 6.98
C PHE A 172 1.34 18.94 7.73
N PHE A 173 2.31 19.67 7.16
CA PHE A 173 3.60 19.91 7.79
C PHE A 173 3.60 20.97 8.90
N LYS A 174 2.47 21.67 9.14
CA LYS A 174 2.27 22.48 10.35
C LYS A 174 1.86 21.65 11.57
N LEU A 175 1.52 20.38 11.38
CA LEU A 175 1.27 19.47 12.49
C LEU A 175 2.57 19.16 13.24
N PRO A 176 2.51 18.84 14.54
CA PRO A 176 3.66 18.30 15.25
C PRO A 176 4.21 17.04 14.58
N LEU A 177 5.53 16.87 14.59
CA LEU A 177 6.23 15.73 13.99
C LEU A 177 5.64 14.38 14.40
N ALA A 178 5.29 14.21 15.67
CA ALA A 178 4.68 12.96 16.15
C ALA A 178 3.35 12.64 15.45
N MET A 179 2.52 13.65 15.16
CA MET A 179 1.23 13.43 14.50
C MET A 179 1.40 13.06 13.04
N TRP A 180 2.11 13.87 12.25
CA TRP A 180 2.25 13.56 10.83
C TRP A 180 3.21 12.40 10.58
N GLY A 181 4.27 12.25 11.38
CA GLY A 181 5.17 11.11 11.32
C GLY A 181 4.47 9.78 11.65
N GLY A 182 3.61 9.77 12.67
CA GLY A 182 2.80 8.60 13.00
C GLY A 182 1.81 8.22 11.90
N PHE A 183 1.25 9.21 11.18
CA PHE A 183 0.38 8.98 10.02
C PHE A 183 1.16 8.27 8.91
N LEU A 184 2.35 8.79 8.56
CA LEU A 184 3.20 8.20 7.53
C LEU A 184 3.71 6.80 7.89
N ALA A 185 3.99 6.55 9.17
CA ALA A 185 4.40 5.24 9.65
C ALA A 185 3.25 4.23 9.49
N GLY A 186 2.06 4.57 9.99
CA GLY A 186 0.81 3.90 9.64
C GLY A 186 0.78 2.39 9.94
N TRP A 187 1.46 1.97 11.02
CA TRP A 187 1.52 0.57 11.44
C TRP A 187 1.83 0.42 12.94
N PRO A 188 1.15 -0.49 13.67
CA PRO A 188 1.41 -0.74 15.08
C PRO A 188 2.88 -1.03 15.40
N GLY A 189 3.38 -0.38 16.45
CA GLY A 189 4.77 -0.50 16.91
C GLY A 189 5.79 0.33 16.14
N LEU A 190 5.42 1.04 15.07
CA LEU A 190 6.29 2.05 14.47
C LEU A 190 6.25 3.36 15.27
N PRO A 191 7.30 4.19 15.21
CA PRO A 191 7.37 5.46 15.93
C PRO A 191 6.15 6.34 15.70
N TYR A 192 5.57 6.83 16.80
CA TYR A 192 4.44 7.74 16.85
C TYR A 192 3.10 7.20 16.35
N ASN A 193 3.02 5.91 16.01
CA ASN A 193 1.79 5.28 15.53
C ASN A 193 0.67 5.30 16.58
N GLU A 194 0.98 5.40 17.88
CA GLU A 194 0.01 5.54 18.97
C GLU A 194 -0.93 6.74 18.78
N ASN A 195 -0.51 7.75 18.00
CA ASN A 195 -1.34 8.90 17.62
C ASN A 195 -2.39 8.57 16.54
N HIS A 196 -2.44 7.33 16.06
CA HIS A 196 -3.32 6.86 14.98
C HIS A 196 -3.95 5.48 15.21
N GLU A 197 -3.62 4.78 16.29
CA GLU A 197 -4.11 3.42 16.57
C GLU A 197 -5.60 3.39 16.94
N GLY A 198 -6.05 4.37 17.72
CA GLY A 198 -7.41 4.47 18.22
C GLY A 198 -8.32 5.37 17.39
N TRP A 199 -9.63 5.17 17.54
CA TRP A 199 -10.66 6.07 16.98
C TRP A 199 -10.42 7.52 17.39
N TRP A 200 -10.23 7.76 18.70
CA TRP A 200 -10.05 9.11 19.23
C TRP A 200 -8.76 9.75 18.74
N SER A 201 -7.66 8.98 18.62
CA SER A 201 -6.40 9.51 18.10
C SER A 201 -6.56 9.97 16.64
N ARG A 202 -7.22 9.17 15.79
CA ARG A 202 -7.50 9.54 14.39
C ARG A 202 -8.50 10.70 14.26
N LEU A 203 -9.52 10.77 15.12
CA LEU A 203 -10.44 11.90 15.14
C LEU A 203 -9.73 13.20 15.53
N VAL A 204 -8.93 13.18 16.60
CA VAL A 204 -8.13 14.32 17.06
C VAL A 204 -7.15 14.74 15.97
N PHE A 205 -6.48 13.79 15.31
CA PHE A 205 -5.64 14.07 14.16
C PHE A 205 -6.41 14.77 13.04
N GLY A 206 -7.57 14.25 12.64
CA GLY A 206 -8.40 14.84 11.58
C GLY A 206 -8.84 16.27 11.90
N ILE A 207 -9.37 16.52 13.10
CA ILE A 207 -9.79 17.87 13.54
C ILE A 207 -8.59 18.82 13.58
N THR A 208 -7.48 18.37 14.16
CA THR A 208 -6.26 19.19 14.25
C THR A 208 -5.73 19.51 12.86
N PHE A 209 -5.69 18.53 11.97
CA PHE A 209 -5.22 18.71 10.60
C PHE A 209 -6.08 19.71 9.82
N VAL A 210 -7.41 19.55 9.83
CA VAL A 210 -8.32 20.50 9.19
C VAL A 210 -8.14 21.92 9.72
N SER A 211 -7.85 22.09 11.02
CA SER A 211 -7.59 23.41 11.61
C SER A 211 -6.30 24.08 11.11
N LYS A 212 -5.36 23.32 10.51
CA LYS A 212 -4.10 23.84 9.95
C LYS A 212 -4.18 24.13 8.45
N LEU A 213 -5.25 23.69 7.78
CA LEU A 213 -5.44 23.91 6.34
C LEU A 213 -5.82 25.37 6.06
N PRO A 214 -5.44 25.91 4.89
CA PRO A 214 -6.05 27.15 4.38
C PRO A 214 -7.58 27.00 4.28
N PRO A 215 -8.37 28.07 4.49
CA PRO A 215 -9.83 27.97 4.56
C PRO A 215 -10.47 27.27 3.34
N SER A 216 -10.02 27.59 2.12
CA SER A 216 -10.53 26.96 0.90
C SER A 216 -10.32 25.44 0.88
N VAL A 217 -9.12 25.00 1.25
CA VAL A 217 -8.76 23.57 1.31
C VAL A 217 -9.47 22.87 2.48
N ALA A 218 -9.67 23.56 3.60
CA ALA A 218 -10.44 23.04 4.73
C ALA A 218 -11.91 22.78 4.36
N PHE A 219 -12.56 23.71 3.65
CA PHE A 219 -13.93 23.53 3.17
C PHE A 219 -14.03 22.38 2.16
N ASP A 220 -13.07 22.30 1.24
CA ASP A 220 -12.99 21.20 0.28
C ASP A 220 -12.79 19.83 0.95
N MET A 221 -11.88 19.75 1.94
CA MET A 221 -11.67 18.55 2.76
C MET A 221 -12.95 18.11 3.48
N LEU A 222 -13.67 19.05 4.11
CA LEU A 222 -14.93 18.74 4.79
C LEU A 222 -16.01 18.25 3.81
N GLY A 223 -16.12 18.90 2.65
CA GLY A 223 -17.02 18.44 1.57
C GLY A 223 -16.66 17.03 1.09
N SER A 224 -15.37 16.76 0.91
CA SER A 224 -14.83 15.46 0.49
C SER A 224 -15.10 14.37 1.52
N ILE A 225 -14.97 14.65 2.83
CA ILE A 225 -15.32 13.69 3.90
C ILE A 225 -16.79 13.28 3.81
N ILE A 226 -17.69 14.25 3.60
CA ILE A 226 -19.12 14.01 3.48
C ILE A 226 -19.42 13.19 2.22
N ALA A 227 -18.91 13.63 1.07
CA ALA A 227 -19.11 12.94 -0.21
C ALA A 227 -18.57 11.50 -0.17
N TYR A 228 -17.37 11.29 0.38
CA TYR A 228 -16.76 9.97 0.56
C TYR A 228 -17.60 9.08 1.47
N SER A 229 -18.13 9.61 2.57
CA SER A 229 -18.97 8.84 3.50
C SER A 229 -20.33 8.46 2.90
N ILE A 230 -20.83 9.22 1.91
CA ILE A 230 -22.06 8.90 1.17
C ILE A 230 -21.79 7.84 0.10
N THR A 231 -20.66 7.94 -0.60
CA THR A 231 -20.35 7.10 -1.77
C THR A 231 -19.72 5.76 -1.38
N GLU A 232 -18.71 5.77 -0.51
CA GLU A 232 -18.00 4.58 -0.04
C GLU A 232 -18.60 3.99 1.24
N GLY A 233 -19.52 4.74 1.88
CA GLY A 233 -20.25 4.32 3.06
C GLY A 233 -19.46 4.46 4.35
N VAL A 234 -19.43 3.39 5.15
CA VAL A 234 -18.95 3.41 6.54
C VAL A 234 -17.42 3.31 6.77
N PRO A 235 -16.52 2.97 5.81
CA PRO A 235 -15.10 2.77 6.11
C PRO A 235 -14.41 3.95 6.81
N LEU A 236 -14.62 5.19 6.34
CA LEU A 236 -14.04 6.37 6.97
C LEU A 236 -14.70 6.67 8.33
N PRO A 237 -16.04 6.71 8.47
CA PRO A 237 -16.70 6.82 9.77
C PRO A 237 -16.25 5.75 10.79
N GLN A 238 -16.19 4.47 10.42
CA GLN A 238 -15.68 3.37 11.25
C GLN A 238 -14.25 3.58 11.72
N SER A 239 -13.47 4.37 10.99
CA SER A 239 -12.09 4.64 11.34
C SER A 239 -11.94 5.71 12.42
N VAL A 240 -12.91 6.61 12.58
CA VAL A 240 -12.79 7.76 13.52
C VAL A 240 -13.81 7.75 14.66
N THR A 241 -14.78 6.81 14.65
CA THR A 241 -15.78 6.70 15.72
C THR A 241 -16.13 5.25 16.06
N PRO A 242 -16.40 4.93 17.34
CA PRO A 242 -16.88 3.61 17.76
C PRO A 242 -18.30 3.28 17.28
N PHE A 243 -19.11 4.25 16.86
CA PHE A 243 -20.55 4.05 16.62
C PHE A 243 -20.88 3.04 15.52
N PHE A 244 -19.95 2.79 14.60
CA PHE A 244 -20.14 1.86 13.49
C PHE A 244 -19.41 0.52 13.68
N GLY A 245 -18.82 0.30 14.86
CA GLY A 245 -17.99 -0.87 15.15
C GLY A 245 -16.68 -0.89 14.36
N MET A 246 -15.92 -1.98 14.51
CA MET A 246 -14.73 -2.24 13.71
C MET A 246 -15.08 -2.97 12.41
N PRO A 247 -14.30 -2.78 11.33
CA PRO A 247 -14.48 -3.54 10.11
C PRO A 247 -14.28 -5.04 10.35
N ALA A 248 -14.94 -5.88 9.55
CA ALA A 248 -14.80 -7.32 9.68
C ALA A 248 -13.34 -7.75 9.46
N GLY A 249 -12.78 -8.52 10.40
CA GLY A 249 -11.42 -9.07 10.32
C GLY A 249 -11.31 -10.33 9.45
N TYR A 250 -10.22 -11.07 9.66
CA TYR A 250 -9.92 -12.34 8.98
C TYR A 250 -10.23 -13.54 9.87
N GLU A 251 -11.28 -13.44 10.68
CA GLU A 251 -11.74 -14.55 11.51
C GLU A 251 -11.99 -15.80 10.66
N TYR A 252 -11.43 -16.93 11.07
CA TYR A 252 -11.65 -18.20 10.41
C TYR A 252 -13.12 -18.58 10.49
N LYS A 253 -13.74 -18.82 9.33
CA LYS A 253 -15.07 -19.41 9.21
C LYS A 253 -14.92 -20.78 8.59
N GLU A 254 -15.46 -21.78 9.28
CA GLU A 254 -15.48 -23.14 8.76
C GLU A 254 -16.27 -23.16 7.45
N LYS A 255 -15.61 -23.62 6.39
CA LYS A 255 -16.26 -23.78 5.10
C LYS A 255 -16.79 -25.20 5.01
N HIS A 256 -18.02 -25.36 4.54
CA HIS A 256 -18.48 -26.67 4.11
C HIS A 256 -17.55 -27.17 3.00
N MET A 257 -16.81 -28.23 3.29
CA MET A 257 -16.02 -28.92 2.29
C MET A 257 -16.98 -29.56 1.29
N ALA A 258 -17.28 -28.85 0.20
CA ALA A 258 -17.77 -29.49 -1.00
C ALA A 258 -16.61 -30.33 -1.52
N VAL A 259 -16.72 -31.65 -1.40
CA VAL A 259 -15.84 -32.55 -2.11
C VAL A 259 -16.18 -32.38 -3.59
N GLY A 260 -15.54 -31.43 -4.26
CA GLY A 260 -15.65 -31.25 -5.71
C GLY A 260 -15.32 -32.56 -6.41
N ASP A 261 -15.88 -32.78 -7.60
CA ASP A 261 -15.95 -34.08 -8.28
C ASP A 261 -14.69 -34.94 -8.08
N VAL A 262 -14.80 -35.89 -7.14
CA VAL A 262 -13.71 -36.79 -6.76
C VAL A 262 -13.29 -37.62 -7.96
N ALA A 263 -14.22 -37.93 -8.86
CA ALA A 263 -13.94 -38.69 -10.07
C ALA A 263 -13.02 -37.89 -11.00
N ALA A 264 -13.31 -36.61 -11.25
CA ALA A 264 -12.46 -35.75 -12.07
C ALA A 264 -11.04 -35.59 -11.49
N LYS A 265 -10.91 -35.47 -10.16
CA LYS A 265 -9.60 -35.37 -9.50
C LYS A 265 -8.82 -36.69 -9.53
N ALA A 266 -9.51 -37.82 -9.36
CA ALA A 266 -8.91 -39.15 -9.44
C ALA A 266 -8.49 -39.47 -10.89
N GLU A 267 -9.30 -39.09 -11.87
CA GLU A 267 -9.01 -39.21 -13.29
C GLU A 267 -7.80 -38.35 -13.68
N ALA A 268 -7.76 -37.08 -13.30
CA ALA A 268 -6.61 -36.20 -13.56
C ALA A 268 -5.32 -36.75 -12.93
N ARG A 269 -5.38 -37.27 -11.71
CA ARG A 269 -4.25 -37.92 -11.06
C ARG A 269 -3.80 -39.18 -11.81
N LYS A 270 -4.74 -40.03 -12.22
CA LYS A 270 -4.46 -41.22 -13.02
C LYS A 270 -3.83 -40.84 -14.37
N MET A 271 -4.34 -39.81 -15.04
CA MET A 271 -3.76 -39.31 -16.30
C MET A 271 -2.32 -38.81 -16.11
N ILE A 272 -2.00 -38.17 -14.99
CA ILE A 272 -0.62 -37.74 -14.67
C ILE A 272 0.28 -38.96 -14.38
N GLU A 273 -0.22 -39.95 -13.63
CA GLU A 273 0.52 -41.18 -13.30
C GLU A 273 0.74 -42.08 -14.53
N ASP A 274 -0.24 -42.15 -15.44
CA ASP A 274 -0.19 -42.89 -16.70
C ASP A 274 0.55 -42.11 -17.81
N SER A 275 0.76 -40.80 -17.63
CA SER A 275 1.52 -39.97 -18.56
C SER A 275 2.98 -40.39 -18.54
N LYS A 276 3.51 -40.78 -19.70
CA LYS A 276 4.95 -40.99 -19.87
C LYS A 276 5.59 -39.62 -20.00
N VAL A 277 6.66 -39.37 -19.26
CA VAL A 277 7.50 -38.20 -19.50
C VAL A 277 8.14 -38.37 -20.88
N GLU A 278 7.59 -37.72 -21.88
CA GLU A 278 8.08 -37.77 -23.27
C GLU A 278 9.22 -36.76 -23.51
N GLU A 279 9.37 -35.77 -22.62
CA GLU A 279 10.41 -34.75 -22.68
C GLU A 279 10.85 -34.35 -21.27
N ILE A 280 12.16 -34.43 -21.01
CA ILE A 280 12.77 -33.90 -19.78
C ILE A 280 13.11 -32.44 -20.07
N VAL A 281 12.28 -31.54 -19.57
CA VAL A 281 12.55 -30.10 -19.64
C VAL A 281 13.64 -29.78 -18.62
N PRO A 282 14.73 -29.07 -19.00
CA PRO A 282 15.76 -28.66 -18.06
C PRO A 282 15.13 -27.86 -16.92
N VAL A 283 15.27 -28.35 -15.70
CA VAL A 283 14.93 -27.60 -14.48
C VAL A 283 16.22 -27.00 -13.94
N ASP A 284 16.24 -25.68 -13.76
CA ASP A 284 17.41 -24.88 -13.33
C ASP A 284 17.86 -25.13 -11.87
N PHE A 285 17.39 -26.23 -11.28
CA PHE A 285 17.62 -26.64 -9.89
C PHE A 285 18.22 -28.05 -9.80
N GLU A 286 18.97 -28.51 -10.80
CA GLU A 286 19.84 -29.65 -10.59
C GLU A 286 20.94 -29.24 -9.59
N GLU A 287 20.95 -29.88 -8.42
CA GLU A 287 22.02 -29.80 -7.43
C GLU A 287 23.36 -30.01 -8.12
N SER A 288 24.12 -28.93 -8.27
CA SER A 288 25.51 -28.99 -8.70
C SER A 288 26.25 -29.88 -7.71
N ARG A 289 26.61 -31.06 -8.19
CA ARG A 289 27.48 -32.01 -7.50
C ARG A 289 28.70 -31.24 -6.99
N VAL A 290 28.87 -31.31 -5.68
CA VAL A 290 30.10 -31.00 -4.96
C VAL A 290 31.29 -31.52 -5.75
N LEU A 291 32.10 -30.61 -6.30
CA LEU A 291 33.43 -30.94 -6.81
C LEU A 291 34.31 -31.24 -5.60
N VAL A 292 34.52 -32.53 -5.34
CA VAL A 292 35.69 -33.02 -4.61
C VAL A 292 36.73 -33.35 -5.66
N GLY A 293 37.84 -32.61 -5.65
CA GLY A 293 38.99 -32.76 -6.53
C GLY A 293 39.88 -31.53 -6.46
#